data_AF-A0A945JXF0-F1
#
_entry.id   AF-A0A945JXF0-F1
#
_cell.length_a   1.000
_cell.length_b   1.000
_cell.length_c   1.000
_cell.angle_alpha   90.00
_cell.angle_beta   90.00
_cell.angle_gamma   90.00
#
_symmetry.space_group_name_H-M   'P 1'
#
loop_
_entity.id
_entity.type
_entity.pdbx_description
1 polymer ?
#
loop_
_entity_poly.entity_id
_entity_poly.type
_entity_poly.pdbx_seq_one_letter_code
_entity_poly.pdbx_strand_id
1 'polypeptide(L)'
;RLFDEVERSNFTFILDTGQWVGSPGRHAGEIQPGHDIYQYMEQTAHLASHVRAKFYKIDSGAEEWLDYPRIVDILGAADFNGTLSVVFEGKDVNDCDDHEVLRLAAKQLRALAS
;
A
#
# COMPACT_ATOMS: atom_id res chain seq x y z
N ARG A 1 6.49 -11.52 -16.72
CA ARG A 1 6.80 -12.97 -16.63
C ARG A 1 5.60 -13.80 -16.18
N LEU A 2 5.13 -13.72 -14.92
CA LEU A 2 4.01 -14.57 -14.46
C LEU A 2 2.73 -14.41 -15.30
N PHE A 3 2.36 -13.18 -15.66
CA PHE A 3 1.20 -12.93 -16.55
C PHE A 3 1.39 -13.56 -17.94
N ASP A 4 2.58 -13.44 -18.51
CA ASP A 4 2.93 -13.98 -19.84
C ASP A 4 3.02 -15.52 -19.84
N GLU A 5 3.31 -16.14 -18.69
CA GLU A 5 3.37 -17.60 -18.56
C GLU A 5 1.99 -18.22 -18.29
N VAL A 6 1.13 -17.52 -17.54
CA VAL A 6 -0.19 -18.05 -17.17
C VAL A 6 -1.20 -17.86 -18.31
N GLU A 7 -1.18 -16.72 -19.01
CA GLU A 7 -2.05 -16.40 -20.15
C GLU A 7 -3.54 -16.70 -19.92
N ARG A 8 -4.06 -16.32 -18.73
CA ARG A 8 -5.48 -16.47 -18.40
C ARG A 8 -6.11 -15.13 -18.06
N SER A 9 -7.30 -14.88 -18.59
CA SER A 9 -8.08 -13.67 -18.33
C SER A 9 -8.57 -13.54 -16.89
N ASN A 10 -8.64 -14.65 -16.14
CA ASN A 10 -9.00 -14.65 -14.73
C ASN A 10 -7.79 -14.70 -13.78
N PHE A 11 -6.57 -14.56 -14.32
CA PHE A 11 -5.38 -14.36 -13.52
C PHE A 11 -5.14 -12.87 -13.35
N THR A 12 -4.88 -12.44 -12.11
CA THR A 12 -4.78 -11.01 -11.78
C THR A 12 -3.76 -10.78 -10.67
N PHE A 13 -3.41 -9.51 -10.47
CA PHE A 13 -2.51 -9.06 -9.42
C PHE A 13 -3.30 -8.27 -8.36
N ILE A 14 -2.99 -8.55 -7.11
CA ILE A 14 -3.42 -7.74 -5.97
C ILE A 14 -2.18 -6.97 -5.50
N LEU A 15 -2.20 -5.66 -5.66
CA LEU A 15 -1.13 -4.80 -5.19
C LEU A 15 -1.31 -4.58 -3.69
N ASP A 16 -0.45 -5.19 -2.88
CA ASP A 16 -0.36 -4.89 -1.45
C ASP A 16 0.77 -3.88 -1.21
N THR A 17 0.40 -2.68 -0.79
CA THR A 17 1.32 -1.53 -0.63
C THR A 17 2.43 -1.78 0.39
N GLY A 18 2.26 -2.75 1.30
CA GLY A 18 3.28 -3.13 2.29
C GLY A 18 4.03 -4.42 1.99
N GLN A 19 3.68 -5.17 0.94
CA GLN A 19 4.20 -6.53 0.74
C GLN A 19 5.31 -6.62 -0.30
N TRP A 20 6.38 -5.86 -0.08
CA TRP A 20 7.55 -5.77 -0.95
C TRP A 20 8.84 -6.19 -0.24
N VAL A 21 9.84 -6.62 -1.02
CA VAL A 21 11.19 -6.79 -0.50
C VAL A 21 11.70 -5.40 -0.08
N GLY A 22 12.18 -5.28 1.15
CA GLY A 22 12.60 -4.00 1.72
C GLY A 22 11.48 -3.12 2.27
N SER A 23 10.25 -3.64 2.35
CA SER A 23 9.12 -2.91 2.95
C SER A 23 9.37 -2.55 4.42
N PRO A 24 9.19 -1.28 4.82
CA PRO A 24 9.39 -0.83 6.20
C PRO A 24 8.63 -1.65 7.26
N GLY A 25 7.46 -2.20 6.91
CA GLY A 25 6.68 -3.04 7.82
C GLY A 25 7.39 -4.32 8.28
N ARG A 26 8.36 -4.82 7.51
CA ARG A 26 9.19 -5.98 7.88
C ARG A 26 10.42 -5.60 8.71
N HIS A 27 10.68 -4.31 8.84
CA HIS A 27 11.91 -3.76 9.41
C HIS A 27 11.61 -2.64 10.42
N ALA A 28 10.47 -2.72 11.12
CA ALA A 28 10.07 -1.76 12.16
C ALA A 28 10.14 -0.29 11.73
N GLY A 29 9.76 0.01 10.48
CA GLY A 29 9.80 1.35 9.89
C GLY A 29 11.14 1.73 9.24
N GLU A 30 12.16 0.88 9.31
CA GLU A 30 13.46 1.15 8.71
C GLU A 30 13.44 0.94 7.19
N ILE A 31 13.89 1.97 6.47
CA ILE A 31 14.14 1.88 5.02
C ILE A 31 15.32 0.94 4.77
N GLN A 32 15.11 -0.08 3.94
CA GLN A 32 16.18 -1.01 3.61
C GLN A 32 17.04 -0.48 2.45
N PRO A 33 18.38 -0.40 2.61
CA PRO A 33 19.27 0.01 1.55
C PRO A 33 19.13 -0.85 0.29
N GLY A 34 19.10 -0.22 -0.88
CA GLY A 34 19.01 -0.92 -2.17
C GLY A 34 17.59 -1.35 -2.56
N HIS A 35 16.58 -1.04 -1.75
CA HIS A 35 15.17 -1.32 -2.06
C HIS A 35 14.35 -0.04 -2.12
N ASP A 36 13.87 0.31 -3.32
CA ASP A 36 12.80 1.28 -3.51
C ASP A 36 11.50 0.52 -3.80
N ILE A 37 10.68 0.34 -2.77
CA ILE A 37 9.43 -0.41 -2.89
C ILE A 37 8.44 0.23 -3.87
N TYR A 38 8.53 1.55 -4.05
CA TYR A 38 7.63 2.29 -4.92
C TYR A 38 7.97 2.05 -6.39
N GLN A 39 9.24 1.83 -6.75
CA GLN A 39 9.61 1.39 -8.10
C GLN A 39 9.00 0.03 -8.44
N TYR A 40 8.86 -0.88 -7.47
CA TYR A 40 8.18 -2.15 -7.71
C TYR A 40 6.68 -1.93 -7.96
N MET A 41 6.06 -0.98 -7.26
CA MET A 41 4.67 -0.60 -7.52
C MET A 41 4.52 0.04 -8.91
N GLU A 42 5.39 0.97 -9.31
CA GLU A 42 5.41 1.58 -10.64
C GLU A 42 5.46 0.52 -11.75
N GLN A 43 6.27 -0.52 -11.58
CA GLN A 43 6.40 -1.62 -12.53
C GLN A 43 5.17 -2.52 -12.63
N THR A 44 4.27 -2.52 -11.63
CA THR A 44 3.22 -3.55 -11.49
C THR A 44 1.81 -3.00 -11.30
N ALA A 45 1.64 -1.71 -11.01
CA ALA A 45 0.35 -1.11 -10.72
C ALA A 45 -0.68 -1.28 -11.85
N HIS A 46 -0.23 -1.21 -13.11
CA HIS A 46 -1.08 -1.41 -14.30
C HIS A 46 -1.65 -2.84 -14.42
N LEU A 47 -1.14 -3.79 -13.65
CA LEU A 47 -1.63 -5.18 -13.61
C LEU A 47 -2.65 -5.41 -12.50
N ALA A 48 -2.84 -4.44 -11.59
CA ALA A 48 -3.63 -4.62 -10.39
C ALA A 48 -5.13 -4.59 -10.68
N SER A 49 -5.88 -5.58 -10.17
CA SER A 49 -7.35 -5.52 -10.12
C SER A 49 -7.88 -5.04 -8.78
N HIS A 50 -7.03 -5.00 -7.76
CA HIS A 50 -7.38 -4.56 -6.41
C HIS A 50 -6.12 -4.09 -5.68
N VAL A 51 -6.27 -3.09 -4.82
CA VAL A 51 -5.19 -2.57 -3.98
C VAL A 51 -5.51 -2.82 -2.51
N ARG A 52 -4.53 -3.37 -1.78
CA ARG A 52 -4.55 -3.47 -0.32
C ARG A 52 -3.71 -2.31 0.23
N ALA A 53 -4.39 -1.32 0.79
CA ALA A 53 -3.84 -0.15 1.46
C ALA A 53 -3.39 -0.55 2.86
N LYS A 54 -2.08 -0.75 3.01
CA LYS A 54 -1.45 -1.19 4.26
C LYS A 54 -1.22 0.00 5.17
N PHE A 55 -1.49 -0.19 6.44
CA PHE A 55 -1.16 0.74 7.49
C PHE A 55 -0.37 0.04 8.59
N TYR A 56 0.72 0.66 9.01
CA TYR A 56 1.59 0.18 10.07
C TYR A 56 1.64 1.17 11.22
N LYS A 57 1.93 2.44 10.98
CA LYS A 57 2.07 3.43 12.06
C LYS A 57 1.32 4.70 11.69
N ILE A 58 0.33 5.09 12.48
CA ILE A 58 -0.64 6.13 12.12
C ILE A 58 -1.05 7.05 13.28
N ASP A 59 -0.41 6.98 14.46
CA ASP A 59 -0.81 7.83 15.60
C ASP A 59 -0.74 9.34 15.29
N SER A 60 0.11 9.76 14.34
CA SER A 60 0.14 11.15 13.87
C SER A 60 -1.12 11.58 13.09
N GLY A 61 -2.02 10.63 12.79
CA GLY A 61 -3.22 10.82 11.99
C GLY A 61 -3.04 10.58 10.48
N ALA A 62 -1.86 10.11 10.07
CA ALA A 62 -1.53 9.67 8.72
C ALA A 62 -0.42 8.60 8.81
N GLU A 63 -0.38 7.68 7.85
CA GLU A 63 0.63 6.63 7.80
C GLU A 63 2.05 7.22 7.77
N GLU A 64 2.88 6.73 8.69
CA GLU A 64 4.21 7.26 8.99
C GLU A 64 5.31 6.45 8.27
N TRP A 65 5.05 5.19 7.91
CA TRP A 65 6.08 4.32 7.33
C TRP A 65 5.97 4.16 5.81
N LEU A 66 4.79 4.37 5.24
CA LEU A 66 4.56 4.32 3.80
C LEU A 66 4.17 5.72 3.29
N ASP A 67 4.82 6.15 2.20
CA ASP A 67 4.55 7.40 1.51
C ASP A 67 3.29 7.26 0.65
N TYR A 68 2.14 7.45 1.29
CA TYR A 68 0.84 7.37 0.64
C TYR A 68 0.63 8.38 -0.49
N PRO A 69 1.08 9.65 -0.39
CA PRO A 69 1.09 10.55 -1.55
C PRO A 69 1.77 9.93 -2.77
N ARG A 70 2.98 9.39 -2.63
CA ARG A 70 3.67 8.71 -3.74
C ARG A 70 2.92 7.48 -4.24
N ILE A 71 2.33 6.69 -3.34
CA ILE A 71 1.51 5.52 -3.73
C ILE A 71 0.32 5.96 -4.57
N VAL A 72 -0.39 7.02 -4.18
CA VAL A 72 -1.57 7.52 -4.93
C VAL A 72 -1.16 8.04 -6.30
N ASP A 73 -0.04 8.76 -6.40
CA ASP A 73 0.50 9.21 -7.70
C ASP A 73 0.82 8.03 -8.63
N ILE A 74 1.40 6.95 -8.10
CA ILE A 74 1.70 5.73 -8.86
C ILE A 74 0.42 5.05 -9.36
N LEU A 75 -0.59 4.93 -8.50
CA LEU A 75 -1.88 4.36 -8.87
C LEU A 75 -2.58 5.22 -9.94
N GLY A 76 -2.54 6.54 -9.79
CA GLY A 76 -3.09 7.48 -10.77
C GLY A 76 -2.36 7.41 -12.11
N ALA A 77 -1.03 7.33 -12.11
CA ALA A 77 -0.23 7.16 -13.33
C ALA A 77 -0.50 5.84 -14.06
N ALA A 78 -0.95 4.80 -13.33
CA ALA A 78 -1.37 3.52 -13.88
C ALA A 78 -2.86 3.48 -14.28
N ASP A 79 -3.58 4.61 -14.21
CA ASP A 79 -5.04 4.71 -14.43
C ASP A 79 -5.86 3.75 -13.56
N PHE A 80 -5.36 3.45 -12.35
CA PHE A 80 -6.06 2.58 -11.43
C PHE A 80 -7.23 3.31 -10.77
N ASN A 81 -8.45 2.93 -11.14
CA ASN A 81 -9.70 3.41 -10.52
C ASN A 81 -10.50 2.26 -9.86
N GLY A 82 -9.78 1.22 -9.40
CA GLY A 82 -10.36 0.05 -8.77
C GLY A 82 -10.64 0.25 -7.28
N THR A 83 -10.99 -0.85 -6.60
CA THR A 83 -11.27 -0.83 -5.16
C THR A 83 -10.00 -0.89 -4.32
N LEU A 84 -10.03 -0.20 -3.18
CA LEU A 84 -9.02 -0.29 -2.13
C LEU A 84 -9.62 -0.97 -0.89
N SER A 85 -8.87 -1.88 -0.27
CA SER A 85 -9.17 -2.38 1.08
C SER A 85 -8.13 -1.90 2.08
N VAL A 86 -8.57 -1.46 3.26
CA VAL A 86 -7.68 -1.08 4.35
C VAL A 86 -7.20 -2.34 5.07
N VAL A 87 -5.88 -2.44 5.28
CA VAL A 87 -5.25 -3.53 6.03
C VAL A 87 -4.33 -2.94 7.09
N PHE A 88 -4.60 -3.23 8.35
CA PHE A 88 -3.76 -2.81 9.46
C PHE A 88 -2.87 -3.97 9.95
N GLU A 89 -1.56 -3.73 10.06
CA GLU A 89 -0.58 -4.72 10.55
C GLU A 89 0.38 -4.15 11.61
N GLY A 90 0.05 -3.02 12.23
CA GLY A 90 0.92 -2.33 13.19
C GLY A 90 0.44 -2.33 14.64
N LYS A 91 -0.24 -3.40 15.06
CA LYS A 91 -0.93 -3.49 16.36
C LYS A 91 -0.07 -3.09 17.56
N ASP A 92 1.21 -3.44 17.56
CA ASP A 92 2.13 -3.18 18.69
C ASP A 92 2.95 -1.90 18.53
N VAL A 93 2.69 -1.12 17.47
CA VAL A 93 3.44 0.09 17.12
C VAL A 93 2.62 1.36 17.39
N ASN A 94 1.30 1.22 17.54
CA ASN A 94 0.38 2.34 17.73
C ASN A 94 -0.14 2.38 19.16
N ASP A 95 -0.34 3.59 19.67
CA ASP A 95 -1.02 3.81 20.95
C ASP A 95 -2.55 3.78 20.78
N CYS A 96 -3.05 4.09 19.57
CA CYS A 96 -4.47 4.04 19.25
C CYS A 96 -4.99 2.61 19.03
N ASP A 97 -6.29 2.40 19.30
CA ASP A 97 -6.94 1.10 19.11
C ASP A 97 -7.28 0.81 17.63
N ASP A 98 -7.65 -0.44 17.34
CA ASP A 98 -7.98 -0.90 15.98
C ASP A 98 -9.10 -0.05 15.33
N HIS A 99 -10.05 0.50 16.11
CA HIS A 99 -11.12 1.32 15.57
C HIS A 99 -10.62 2.70 15.14
N GLU A 100 -9.80 3.33 15.98
CA GLU A 100 -9.23 4.64 15.68
C GLU A 100 -8.25 4.55 14.50
N VAL A 101 -7.45 3.49 14.42
CA VAL A 101 -6.59 3.22 13.25
C VAL A 101 -7.42 3.21 11.95
N LEU A 102 -8.52 2.46 11.92
CA LEU A 102 -9.37 2.40 10.72
C LEU A 102 -9.99 3.76 10.39
N ARG A 103 -10.35 4.55 11.40
CA ARG A 103 -10.88 5.91 11.23
C ARG A 103 -9.84 6.84 10.62
N LEU A 104 -8.60 6.79 11.10
CA LEU A 104 -7.48 7.60 10.61
C LEU A 104 -7.08 7.19 9.19
N ALA A 105 -7.00 5.89 8.91
CA ALA A 105 -6.74 5.37 7.57
C ALA A 105 -7.79 5.86 6.55
N ALA A 106 -9.07 5.74 6.90
CA ALA A 106 -10.16 6.24 6.06
C ALA A 106 -10.10 7.75 5.84
N LYS A 107 -9.72 8.52 6.87
CA LYS A 107 -9.54 9.97 6.78
C LYS A 107 -8.40 10.33 5.82
N GLN A 108 -7.25 9.70 5.94
CA GLN A 108 -6.10 9.95 5.06
C GLN A 108 -6.41 9.60 3.61
N LEU A 109 -6.95 8.40 3.36
CA LEU A 109 -7.30 7.98 1.99
C LEU A 109 -8.29 8.94 1.33
N ARG A 110 -9.28 9.44 2.08
CA ARG A 110 -10.23 10.43 1.58
C ARG A 110 -9.55 11.76 1.21
N ALA A 111 -8.56 12.20 1.98
CA ALA A 111 -7.84 13.44 1.73
C ALA A 111 -6.89 13.35 0.53
N LEU A 112 -6.48 12.14 0.14
CA LEU A 112 -5.60 11.92 -1.02
C LEU A 112 -6.38 11.63 -2.31
N ALA A 113 -7.64 11.23 -2.20
CA ALA A 113 -8.53 10.97 -3.34
C ALA A 113 -9.27 12.23 -3.84
N SER A 114 -8.98 13.40 -3.27
CA SER A 114 -9.66 14.68 -3.55
C SER A 114 -8.90 15.59 -4.48
#